data_AF-A0A7S0ARG0-F1
#
_entry.id   AF-A0A7S0ARG0-F1
#
_cell.length_a   1.000
_cell.length_b   1.000
_cell.length_c   1.000
_cell.angle_alpha   90.00
_cell.angle_beta   90.00
_cell.angle_gamma   90.00
#
_symmetry.space_group_name_H-M   'P 1'
#
loop_
_entity.id
_entity.type
_entity.pdbx_description
1 polymer ?
#
loop_
_entity_poly.entity_id
_entity_poly.type
_entity_poly.pdbx_seq_one_letter_code
_entity_poly.pdbx_strand_id
1 'polypeptide(L)'
;AAHLLLATATTEIAFVVGVALSGAAFGMIWPLMVLIVGECFGTAHVGANYMFYDGVTSAIGTLVLSKFVAQSVYESHIVKNTDDDGLTCYGDACFELSHYIIAGLSMSCVISSVLLMYKTKHIYE
;
A
#
# COMPACT_ATOMS: atom_id res chain seq x y z
N ALA A 1 6.08 8.42 -0.91
CA ALA A 1 5.94 9.73 -0.24
C ALA A 1 4.95 9.66 0.93
N ALA A 2 3.69 9.30 0.70
CA ALA A 2 2.66 9.27 1.74
C ALA A 2 3.04 8.39 2.96
N HIS A 3 3.45 7.13 2.72
CA HIS A 3 3.86 6.24 3.82
C HIS A 3 5.13 6.69 4.56
N LEU A 4 6.08 7.35 3.89
CA LEU A 4 7.24 7.93 4.58
C LEU A 4 6.83 9.08 5.49
N LEU A 5 5.90 9.92 5.02
CA LEU A 5 5.37 11.02 5.82
C LEU A 5 4.61 10.50 7.05
N LEU A 6 3.82 9.43 6.89
CA LEU A 6 3.11 8.78 7.99
C LEU A 6 4.07 8.11 8.99
N ALA A 7 5.19 7.55 8.53
CA ALA A 7 6.22 6.98 9.42
C ALA A 7 6.86 8.04 10.32
N THR A 8 7.08 9.26 9.81
CA THR A 8 7.75 10.34 10.55
C THR A 8 6.78 11.41 11.09
N ALA A 9 5.47 11.15 11.08
CA ALA A 9 4.47 12.15 11.43
C ALA A 9 4.43 12.38 12.95
N THR A 10 5.05 13.48 13.40
CA THR A 10 4.98 13.92 14.82
C THR A 10 3.92 15.00 15.07
N THR A 11 3.29 15.51 14.02
CA THR A 11 2.26 16.57 14.08
C THR A 11 0.97 16.12 13.41
N GLU A 12 -0.17 16.61 13.91
CA GLU A 12 -1.49 16.29 13.34
C GLU A 12 -1.59 16.70 11.87
N ILE A 13 -1.01 17.85 11.49
CA ILE A 13 -1.02 18.32 10.10
C ILE A 13 -0.26 17.36 9.20
N ALA A 14 0.93 16.91 9.61
CA ALA A 14 1.69 15.94 8.83
C ALA A 14 0.91 14.62 8.68
N PHE A 15 0.26 14.15 9.73
CA PHE A 15 -0.59 12.96 9.66
C PHE A 15 -1.74 13.14 8.67
N VAL A 16 -2.48 14.25 8.75
CA VAL A 16 -3.59 14.55 7.83
C VAL A 16 -3.13 14.61 6.38
N VAL A 17 -2.00 15.26 6.11
CA VAL A 17 -1.42 15.32 4.76
C VAL A 17 -1.03 13.91 4.27
N GLY A 18 -0.44 13.09 5.14
CA GLY A 18 -0.05 11.72 4.81
C GLY A 18 -1.24 10.83 4.46
N VAL A 19 -2.31 10.92 5.25
CA VAL A 19 -3.56 10.21 5.00
C VAL A 19 -4.22 10.71 3.71
N ALA A 20 -4.28 12.02 3.49
CA ALA A 20 -4.86 12.61 2.28
C ALA A 20 -4.11 12.17 1.01
N LEU A 21 -2.78 12.17 1.05
CA LEU A 21 -1.96 11.68 -0.06
C LEU A 21 -2.16 10.18 -0.32
N SER A 22 -2.30 9.38 0.74
CA SER A 22 -2.59 7.94 0.63
C SER A 22 -3.96 7.71 -0.01
N GLY A 23 -4.98 8.48 0.39
CA GLY A 23 -6.32 8.43 -0.19
C GLY A 23 -6.34 8.84 -1.66
N ALA A 24 -5.62 9.90 -2.02
CA ALA A 24 -5.50 10.33 -3.43
C ALA A 24 -4.83 9.24 -4.29
N ALA A 25 -3.74 8.64 -3.81
CA ALA A 25 -3.07 7.54 -4.50
C ALA A 25 -3.99 6.32 -4.68
N PHE A 26 -4.74 5.96 -3.64
CA PHE A 26 -5.75 4.90 -3.69
C PHE A 26 -6.85 5.21 -4.70
N GLY A 27 -7.32 6.45 -4.78
CA GLY A 27 -8.33 6.86 -5.78
C GLY A 27 -7.83 6.78 -7.22
N MET A 28 -6.54 7.03 -7.47
CA MET A 28 -5.97 7.02 -8.82
C MET A 28 -5.74 5.61 -9.38
N ILE A 29 -5.41 4.62 -8.55
CA ILE A 29 -5.03 3.28 -9.04
C ILE A 29 -6.21 2.51 -9.63
N TRP A 30 -7.42 2.68 -9.08
CA TRP A 30 -8.62 1.95 -9.53
C TRP A 30 -9.02 2.21 -10.98
N PRO A 31 -9.22 3.47 -11.43
CA PRO A 31 -9.56 3.74 -12.84
C PRO A 31 -8.43 3.33 -13.78
N LEU A 32 -7.17 3.51 -13.38
CA LEU A 32 -6.03 3.07 -14.18
C LEU A 32 -6.03 1.55 -14.40
N MET A 33 -6.34 0.77 -13.37
CA MET A 33 -6.44 -0.69 -13.51
C MET A 33 -7.51 -1.09 -14.52
N VAL A 34 -8.70 -0.47 -14.48
CA VAL A 34 -9.78 -0.75 -15.44
C VAL A 34 -9.37 -0.43 -16.87
N LEU A 35 -8.69 0.71 -17.09
CA LEU A 35 -8.19 1.10 -18.40
C LEU A 35 -7.16 0.11 -18.93
N ILE A 36 -6.14 -0.22 -18.13
CA ILE A 36 -5.07 -1.17 -18.51
C ILE A 36 -5.66 -2.55 -18.84
N VAL A 37 -6.60 -3.04 -18.03
CA VAL A 37 -7.28 -4.32 -18.29
C VAL A 37 -8.07 -4.27 -19.60
N GLY A 38 -8.76 -3.17 -19.87
CA GLY A 38 -9.49 -2.97 -21.12
C GLY A 38 -8.57 -2.92 -22.35
N GLU A 39 -7.40 -2.28 -22.24
CA GLU A 39 -6.41 -2.19 -23.30
C GLU A 39 -5.70 -3.52 -23.56
N CYS A 40 -5.33 -4.25 -22.50
CA CYS A 40 -4.59 -5.51 -22.63
C CYS A 40 -5.46 -6.70 -23.03
N PHE A 41 -6.71 -6.79 -22.54
CA PHE A 41 -7.56 -7.97 -22.72
C PHE A 41 -8.84 -7.71 -23.52
N GLY A 42 -9.09 -6.46 -23.91
CA GLY A 42 -10.31 -6.05 -24.59
C GLY A 42 -11.52 -5.89 -23.65
N THR A 43 -12.64 -5.42 -24.20
CA THR A 43 -13.81 -5.01 -23.42
C THR A 43 -14.83 -6.12 -23.16
N ALA A 44 -14.74 -7.25 -23.87
CA ALA A 44 -15.75 -8.31 -23.81
C ALA A 44 -15.93 -8.94 -22.40
N HIS A 45 -14.82 -9.06 -21.64
CA HIS A 45 -14.82 -9.64 -20.29
C HIS A 45 -14.12 -8.73 -19.26
N VAL A 46 -14.16 -7.40 -19.48
CA VAL A 46 -13.39 -6.43 -18.68
C VAL A 46 -13.71 -6.52 -17.18
N GLY A 47 -14.98 -6.74 -16.81
CA GLY A 47 -15.39 -6.86 -15.42
C GLY A 47 -14.80 -8.09 -14.72
N ALA A 48 -14.77 -9.25 -15.41
CA ALA A 48 -14.20 -10.47 -14.86
C ALA A 48 -12.67 -10.35 -14.71
N ASN A 49 -12.00 -9.79 -15.71
CA ASN A 49 -10.56 -9.57 -15.68
C ASN A 49 -10.17 -8.57 -14.58
N TYR A 50 -10.87 -7.45 -14.47
CA TYR A 50 -10.65 -6.46 -13.41
C TYR A 50 -10.85 -7.07 -12.02
N MET A 51 -11.96 -7.77 -11.79
CA MET A 51 -12.26 -8.40 -10.49
C MET A 51 -11.23 -9.46 -10.12
N PHE A 52 -10.65 -10.17 -11.09
CA PHE A 52 -9.56 -11.10 -10.84
C PHE A 52 -8.31 -10.37 -10.35
N TYR A 53 -7.89 -9.31 -11.03
CA TYR A 53 -6.71 -8.53 -10.61
C TYR A 53 -6.91 -7.86 -9.26
N ASP A 54 -8.04 -7.18 -9.06
CA ASP A 54 -8.39 -6.57 -7.78
C ASP A 54 -8.46 -7.62 -6.66
N GLY A 55 -9.27 -8.67 -6.83
CA GLY A 55 -9.50 -9.66 -5.80
C GLY A 55 -8.23 -10.38 -5.37
N VAL A 56 -7.38 -10.79 -6.32
CA VAL A 56 -6.11 -11.48 -6.00
C VAL A 56 -5.14 -10.53 -5.31
N THR A 57 -4.96 -9.31 -5.81
CA THR A 57 -4.02 -8.35 -5.22
C THR A 57 -4.48 -7.89 -3.84
N SER A 58 -5.77 -7.63 -3.66
CA SER A 58 -6.39 -7.30 -2.37
C SER A 58 -6.22 -8.43 -1.36
N ALA A 59 -6.50 -9.68 -1.74
CA ALA A 59 -6.32 -10.84 -0.87
C ALA A 59 -4.86 -11.00 -0.41
N ILE A 60 -3.91 -10.95 -1.35
CA ILE A 60 -2.48 -11.05 -1.05
C ILE A 60 -2.04 -9.87 -0.17
N GLY A 61 -2.46 -8.65 -0.50
CA GLY A 61 -2.10 -7.43 0.22
C GLY A 61 -2.57 -7.47 1.68
N THR A 62 -3.84 -7.83 1.92
CA THR A 62 -4.37 -7.93 3.29
C THR A 62 -3.70 -9.03 4.09
N LEU A 63 -3.44 -10.19 3.49
CA LEU A 63 -2.77 -11.29 4.19
C LEU A 63 -1.31 -10.96 4.52
N VAL A 64 -0.56 -10.43 3.55
CA VAL A 64 0.88 -10.20 3.76
C VAL A 64 1.10 -8.91 4.55
N LEU A 65 0.56 -7.78 4.08
CA LEU A 65 0.88 -6.47 4.66
C LEU A 65 0.10 -6.20 5.94
N SER A 66 -1.19 -6.55 5.99
CA SER A 66 -1.99 -6.29 7.19
C SER A 66 -1.78 -7.39 8.24
N LYS A 67 -1.93 -8.66 7.86
CA LYS A 67 -1.87 -9.77 8.83
C LYS A 67 -0.47 -10.18 9.22
N PHE A 68 0.50 -10.29 8.30
CA PHE A 68 1.84 -10.73 8.69
C PHE A 68 2.74 -9.57 9.08
N VAL A 69 2.78 -8.49 8.30
CA VAL A 69 3.67 -7.35 8.59
C VAL A 69 3.10 -6.49 9.72
N ALA A 70 1.97 -5.83 9.49
CA ALA A 70 1.47 -4.82 10.45
C ALA A 70 1.16 -5.41 11.82
N GLN A 71 0.51 -6.58 11.87
CA GLN A 71 0.21 -7.25 13.14
C GLN A 71 1.47 -7.72 13.87
N SER A 72 2.47 -8.28 13.19
CA SER A 72 3.71 -8.72 13.85
C SER A 72 4.48 -7.55 14.45
N VAL A 73 4.50 -6.40 13.77
CA VAL A 73 5.13 -5.17 14.29
C VAL A 73 4.34 -4.63 15.47
N TYR A 74 3.01 -4.64 15.39
CA TYR A 74 2.14 -4.21 16.49
C TYR A 74 2.38 -5.04 17.76
N GLU A 75 2.32 -6.37 17.62
CA GLU A 75 2.49 -7.31 18.73
C GLU A 75 3.88 -7.24 19.38
N SER A 76 4.93 -6.87 18.62
CA SER A 76 6.28 -6.71 19.17
C SER A 76 6.42 -5.50 20.10
N HIS A 77 5.51 -4.53 20.01
CA HIS A 77 5.53 -3.31 20.82
C HIS A 77 4.52 -3.33 21.97
N ILE A 78 3.73 -4.40 22.11
CA ILE A 78 2.86 -4.59 23.28
C ILE A 78 3.71 -4.93 24.50
N VAL A 79 3.67 -4.07 25.53
CA VAL A 79 4.38 -4.29 26.80
C VAL A 79 3.57 -5.27 27.65
N LYS A 80 4.09 -6.50 27.85
CA LYS A 80 3.41 -7.58 28.58
C LYS A 80 3.25 -7.38 30.10
N ASN A 81 3.52 -6.18 30.63
CA ASN A 81 3.51 -5.92 32.07
C ASN A 81 2.45 -4.87 32.39
N THR A 82 1.30 -5.30 32.88
CA THR A 82 0.54 -4.82 34.07
C THR A 82 -0.86 -5.44 33.99
N ASP A 83 -1.42 -5.82 35.14
CA ASP A 83 -2.68 -6.57 35.40
C ASP A 83 -3.99 -5.96 34.86
N ASP A 84 -4.01 -5.29 33.70
CA ASP A 84 -5.25 -4.76 33.10
C ASP A 84 -5.09 -4.69 31.57
N ASP A 85 -5.85 -5.49 30.82
CA ASP A 85 -6.15 -5.38 29.37
C ASP A 85 -5.01 -4.99 28.39
N GLY A 86 -3.76 -5.32 28.69
CA GLY A 86 -2.54 -4.97 27.95
C GLY A 86 -2.33 -5.68 26.59
N LEU A 87 -3.32 -5.62 25.70
CA LEU A 87 -3.29 -6.14 24.32
C LEU A 87 -3.20 -5.03 23.26
N THR A 88 -3.13 -3.77 23.67
CA THR A 88 -3.16 -2.62 22.76
C THR A 88 -1.86 -1.81 22.81
N CYS A 89 -1.31 -1.52 21.63
CA CYS A 89 -0.21 -0.59 21.40
C CYS A 89 -0.78 0.73 20.86
N TYR A 90 -0.34 1.85 21.45
CA TYR A 90 -0.69 3.21 21.03
C TYR A 90 0.58 4.00 20.70
N GLY A 91 0.51 4.80 19.64
CA GLY A 91 1.59 5.66 19.20
C GLY A 91 2.10 5.35 17.79
N ASP A 92 2.99 6.22 17.32
CA ASP A 92 3.71 6.12 16.05
C ASP A 92 4.64 4.90 16.02
N ALA A 93 5.34 4.61 17.11
CA ALA A 93 6.25 3.47 17.24
C ALA A 93 5.60 2.11 16.90
N CYS A 94 4.30 1.96 17.15
CA CYS A 94 3.55 0.72 16.86
C CYS A 94 3.42 0.44 15.35
N PHE A 95 3.52 1.46 14.49
CA PHE A 95 3.25 1.36 13.05
C PHE A 95 4.34 1.96 12.16
N GLU A 96 5.34 2.64 12.73
CA GLU A 96 6.43 3.28 12.00
C GLU A 96 7.15 2.30 11.07
N LEU A 97 7.59 1.15 11.60
CA LEU A 97 8.30 0.13 10.82
C LEU A 97 7.43 -0.42 9.67
N SER A 98 6.14 -0.64 9.92
CA SER A 98 5.18 -1.07 8.90
C SER A 98 5.10 -0.07 7.75
N HIS A 99 5.07 1.23 8.06
CA HIS A 99 5.06 2.29 7.05
C HIS A 99 6.37 2.36 6.25
N TYR A 100 7.52 2.14 6.87
CA TYR A 100 8.79 2.04 6.14
C TYR A 100 8.84 0.84 5.19
N ILE A 101 8.33 -0.32 5.62
CA ILE A 101 8.26 -1.52 4.77
C ILE A 101 7.38 -1.24 3.55
N ILE A 102 6.19 -0.67 3.75
CA ILE A 102 5.28 -0.32 2.66
C ILE A 102 5.90 0.75 1.75
N ALA A 103 6.61 1.73 2.31
CA ALA A 103 7.34 2.72 1.51
C ALA A 103 8.42 2.07 0.62
N GLY A 104 9.16 1.09 1.14
CA GLY A 104 10.14 0.32 0.37
C GLY A 104 9.51 -0.45 -0.79
N LEU A 105 8.39 -1.15 -0.53
CA LEU A 105 7.60 -1.83 -1.57
C LEU A 105 7.05 -0.86 -2.62
N SER A 106 6.58 0.32 -2.19
CA SER A 106 6.11 1.34 -3.14
C SER A 106 7.23 1.81 -4.08
N MET A 107 8.47 1.87 -3.58
CA MET A 107 9.62 2.28 -4.37
C MET A 107 10.03 1.23 -5.39
N SER A 108 9.97 -0.06 -5.04
CA SER A 108 10.24 -1.13 -6.00
C SER A 108 9.20 -1.17 -7.13
N CYS A 109 7.93 -0.86 -6.83
CA CYS A 109 6.89 -0.69 -7.85
C CYS A 109 7.20 0.47 -8.80
N VAL A 110 7.57 1.64 -8.26
CA VAL A 110 7.94 2.81 -9.09
C VAL A 110 9.14 2.48 -9.99
N ILE A 111 10.18 1.85 -9.43
CA ILE A 111 11.35 1.44 -10.21
C ILE A 111 10.94 0.48 -11.32
N SER A 112 10.12 -0.53 -11.01
CA SER A 112 9.66 -1.51 -12.00
C SER A 112 8.83 -0.87 -13.11
N SER A 113 7.93 0.06 -12.78
CA SER A 113 7.13 0.81 -13.77
C SER A 113 8.01 1.68 -14.67
N VAL A 114 9.00 2.37 -14.09
CA VAL A 114 9.95 3.19 -14.84
C VAL A 114 10.80 2.31 -15.77
N LEU A 115 11.28 1.17 -15.29
CA LEU A 115 12.01 0.20 -16.11
C LEU A 115 11.16 -0.32 -17.26
N LEU A 116 9.89 -0.65 -17.00
CA LEU A 116 8.96 -1.10 -18.03
C LEU A 116 8.77 -0.01 -19.09
N MET A 117 8.54 1.23 -18.68
CA MET A 117 8.40 2.39 -19.58
C MET A 117 9.63 2.55 -20.48
N TYR A 118 10.84 2.45 -19.93
CA TYR A 118 12.06 2.54 -20.73
C TYR A 118 12.21 1.36 -21.71
N LYS A 119 11.77 0.17 -21.32
CA LYS A 119 11.83 -1.01 -22.19
C LYS A 119 10.78 -0.98 -23.31
N THR A 120 9.60 -0.42 -23.05
CA THR A 120 8.53 -0.32 -24.04
C THR A 120 8.61 0.92 -24.91
N LYS A 121 9.49 1.89 -24.58
CA LYS A 121 9.66 3.13 -25.35
C LYS A 121 9.85 2.90 -26.85
N HIS A 122 10.63 1.88 -27.25
CA HIS A 122 10.87 1.54 -28.66
C HIS A 122 9.59 1.10 -29.42
N ILE A 123 8.53 0.69 -28.73
CA ILE A 123 7.27 0.27 -29.36
C ILE A 123 6.37 1.48 -29.68
N TYR A 124 6.55 2.59 -28.95
CA TYR A 124 5.73 3.80 -29.06
C TYR A 124 6.44 4.96 -29.79
N GLU A 125 7.71 4.77 -30.20
CA GLU A 125 8.38 5.59 -31.23
C GLU A 125 8.03 5.08 -32.63
#